data_AF-A0A9K3E0C5-F1
#
_entry.id   AF-A0A9K3E0C5-F1
#
_cell.length_a   1.000
_cell.length_b   1.000
_cell.length_c   1.000
_cell.angle_alpha   90.00
_cell.angle_beta   90.00
_cell.angle_gamma   90.00
#
_symmetry.space_group_name_H-M   'P 1'
#
loop_
_entity.id
_entity.type
_entity.pdbx_description
1 polymer ?
#
loop_
_entity_poly.entity_id
_entity_poly.type
_entity_poly.pdbx_seq_one_letter_code
_entity_poly.pdbx_strand_id
1 'polypeptide(L)' 'MDSEAVENKPNLLADLKGVTLKANDIAKAAIFLVSDEAKHINGQNLFIDGGFGIVNPSFNMFQYPDSL' A
#
# COMPACT_ATOMS: atom_id res chain seq x y z
N MET A 1 10.90 0.85 20.54
CA MET A 1 9.71 0.79 19.67
C MET A 1 9.61 -0.64 19.23
N ASP A 2 8.59 -1.35 19.70
CA ASP A 2 8.39 -2.75 19.35
C ASP A 2 8.09 -2.86 17.84
N SER A 3 8.62 -3.90 17.19
CA SER A 3 8.52 -4.11 15.73
C SER A 3 7.07 -4.07 15.23
N GLU A 4 6.16 -4.60 16.04
CA GLU A 4 4.72 -4.61 15.76
C GLU A 4 4.11 -3.19 15.77
N ALA A 5 4.59 -2.30 16.65
CA ALA A 5 4.14 -0.91 16.71
C ALA A 5 4.66 -0.05 15.55
N VAL A 6 5.72 -0.49 14.86
CA VAL A 6 6.21 0.14 13.62
C VAL A 6 5.42 -0.36 12.42
N GLU A 7 5.13 -1.65 12.38
CA GLU A 7 4.35 -2.31 11.33
C GLU A 7 2.89 -1.84 11.30
N ASN A 8 2.32 -1.44 12.44
CA ASN A 8 0.93 -1.00 12.55
C ASN A 8 0.69 0.49 12.30
N LYS A 9 1.74 1.33 12.23
CA LYS A 9 1.62 2.76 11.91
C LYS A 9 1.20 3.06 10.46
N PRO A 10 1.71 2.37 9.42
CA PRO A 10 1.21 2.57 8.06
C PRO A 10 -0.27 2.20 7.93
N ASN A 11 -0.81 1.23 8.66
CA ASN A 11 -2.25 0.90 8.63
C ASN A 11 -3.17 2.06 9.04
N LEU A 12 -2.66 2.98 9.86
CA LEU A 12 -3.40 4.15 10.33
C LEU A 12 -3.23 5.36 9.40
N LEU A 13 -2.09 5.46 8.71
CA LEU A 13 -1.71 6.66 7.94
C LEU A 13 -1.84 6.48 6.43
N ALA A 14 -1.71 5.26 5.92
CA ALA A 14 -1.92 4.92 4.52
C ALA A 14 -3.42 4.96 4.18
N ASP A 15 -3.73 5.06 2.90
CA ASP A 15 -5.12 5.08 2.41
C ASP A 15 -5.83 3.75 2.69
N LEU A 16 -5.15 2.64 2.38
CA LEU A 16 -5.68 1.30 2.62
C LEU A 16 -5.68 0.95 4.11
N LYS A 17 -6.85 1.01 4.76
CA LYS A 17 -7.04 0.69 6.18
C LYS A 17 -7.21 -0.82 6.43
N GLY A 18 -6.79 -1.27 7.61
CA GLY A 18 -7.04 -2.64 8.09
C GLY A 18 -6.18 -3.74 7.46
N VAL A 19 -5.28 -3.39 6.54
CA VAL A 19 -4.38 -4.34 5.87
C VAL A 19 -2.93 -3.95 6.13
N THR A 20 -2.24 -4.75 6.94
CA THR A 20 -0.78 -4.65 7.08
C THR A 20 -0.11 -5.09 5.79
N LEU A 21 0.64 -4.18 5.17
CA LEU A 21 1.51 -4.51 4.04
C LEU A 21 2.57 -5.53 4.47
N LYS A 22 2.62 -6.68 3.80
CA LYS A 22 3.58 -7.76 4.06
C LYS A 22 4.48 -7.99 2.85
N ALA A 23 5.59 -8.68 3.09
CA ALA A 23 6.52 -9.10 2.02
C ALA A 23 5.82 -9.89 0.90
N ASN A 24 4.78 -10.65 1.24
CA ASN A 24 3.98 -11.41 0.28
C ASN A 24 3.20 -10.51 -0.72
N ASP A 25 2.79 -9.32 -0.31
CA ASP A 25 2.06 -8.39 -1.17
C ASP A 25 2.99 -7.80 -2.23
N ILE A 26 4.23 -7.48 -1.83
CA ILE A 26 5.30 -7.08 -2.76
C ILE A 26 5.62 -8.21 -3.74
N ALA A 27 5.72 -9.46 -3.26
CA ALA A 27 5.99 -10.61 -4.11
C ALA A 27 4.89 -10.84 -5.16
N LYS A 28 3.61 -10.70 -4.78
CA LYS A 28 2.48 -10.79 -5.72
C LYS A 28 2.51 -9.69 -6.79
N ALA A 29 2.82 -8.46 -6.40
CA ALA A 29 2.98 -7.36 -7.35
C ALA A 29 4.13 -7.62 -8.33
N ALA A 30 5.26 -8.14 -7.84
CA ALA A 30 6.37 -8.55 -8.70
C ALA A 30 5.96 -9.67 -9.68
N ILE A 31 5.20 -10.67 -9.23
CA ILE A 31 4.67 -11.74 -10.09
C ILE A 31 3.78 -11.15 -11.20
N PHE A 32 2.92 -10.19 -10.89
CA PHE A 32 2.13 -9.48 -11.90
C PHE A 32 3.01 -8.69 -12.88
N LEU A 33 4.04 -8.00 -12.40
CA LEU A 33 4.92 -7.20 -13.27
C LEU A 33 5.75 -8.05 -14.25
N VAL A 34 6.02 -9.32 -13.94
CA VAL A 34 6.75 -10.23 -14.84
C VAL A 34 5.83 -10.99 -15.81
N SER A 35 4.51 -10.83 -15.70
CA SER A 35 3.56 -11.57 -16.52
C SER A 35 3.25 -10.86 -17.85
N ASP A 36 2.65 -11.57 -18.80
CA ASP A 36 2.32 -11.03 -20.13
C ASP A 36 1.32 -9.87 -20.08
N GLU A 37 0.54 -9.78 -19.01
CA GLU A 37 -0.40 -8.70 -18.73
C GLU A 37 0.30 -7.36 -18.51
N ALA A 38 1.56 -7.37 -18.03
CA ALA A 38 2.35 -6.17 -17.75
C ALA A 38 3.39 -5.85 -18.84
N LYS A 39 3.36 -6.53 -20.01
CA LYS A 39 4.41 -6.44 -21.05
C LYS A 39 4.75 -5.04 -21.59
N HIS A 40 3.87 -4.06 -21.39
CA HIS A 40 4.10 -2.67 -21.82
C HIS A 40 4.42 -1.72 -20.65
N ILE A 41 4.47 -2.20 -19.41
CA ILE A 41 4.81 -1.42 -18.23
C ILE A 41 6.33 -1.50 -18.04
N ASN A 42 7.03 -0.40 -18.32
CA ASN A 42 8.48 -0.31 -18.14
C ASN A 42 8.90 1.09 -17.67
N GLY A 43 10.10 1.18 -17.06
CA GLY A 43 10.70 2.44 -16.63
C GLY A 43 9.99 3.17 -15.48
N GLN A 44 9.00 2.54 -14.84
CA GLN A 44 8.23 3.14 -13.74
C GLN A 44 8.79 2.72 -12.37
N ASN A 45 8.83 3.66 -11.43
CA ASN A 45 8.98 3.36 -10.01
C ASN A 45 7.60 3.20 -9.39
N LEU A 46 7.17 1.95 -9.15
CA LEU A 46 5.86 1.66 -8.57
C LEU A 46 5.95 1.54 -7.05
N PHE A 47 5.29 2.44 -6.34
CA PHE A 47 5.15 2.37 -4.89
C PHE A 47 4.06 1.37 -4.50
N ILE A 48 4.39 0.45 -3.60
CA ILE A 48 3.46 -0.53 -3.03
C ILE A 48 3.42 -0.27 -1.52
N ASP A 49 2.72 0.79 -1.12
CA ASP A 49 2.74 1.33 0.24
C ASP A 49 1.34 1.61 0.82
N GLY A 50 0.29 1.11 0.16
CA GLY A 50 -1.09 1.36 0.55
C GLY A 50 -1.54 2.83 0.37
N GLY A 51 -0.83 3.62 -0.44
CA GLY A 51 -1.15 5.03 -0.70
C GLY A 51 -0.51 6.00 0.29
N PHE A 52 0.43 5.54 1.12
CA PHE A 52 1.11 6.36 2.12
C PHE A 52 1.80 7.59 1.53
N GLY A 53 2.45 7.47 0.37
CA GLY A 53 3.16 8.57 -0.28
C GLY A 53 2.26 9.67 -0.88
N ILE A 54 0.96 9.41 -1.06
CA ILE A 54 0.04 10.34 -1.73
C ILE A 54 -1.10 10.83 -0.83
N VAL A 55 -1.36 10.15 0.28
CA VAL A 55 -2.40 10.52 1.22
C VAL A 55 -1.93 11.69 2.08
N ASN A 56 -2.75 12.75 2.15
CA ASN A 56 -2.63 13.75 3.19
C ASN A 56 -3.70 13.48 4.25
N PRO A 57 -3.34 12.88 5.39
CA PRO A 57 -4.31 12.53 6.43
C PRO A 57 -4.96 13.75 7.08
N SER A 58 -4.43 14.96 6.91
CA SER A 58 -5.03 16.20 7.40
C SER A 58 -6.22 16.67 6.57
N PHE A 59 -6.32 16.28 5.30
CA PHE A 59 -7.45 16.67 4.44
C PHE A 59 -8.61 15.69 4.45
N ASN A 60 -8.45 14.50 5.05
CA ASN A 60 -9.51 13.50 5.23
C ASN A 60 -10.24 13.09 3.93
N MET A 61 -9.58 13.21 2.77
CA MET A 61 -10.21 13.11 1.44
C MET A 61 -10.59 11.70 1.01
N PHE A 62 -10.04 10.67 1.66
CA PHE A 62 -10.17 9.27 1.24
C PHE A 62 -10.50 8.35 2.43
N GLN A 63 -11.32 8.82 3.37
CA GLN A 63 -11.81 7.96 4.47
C GLN A 63 -12.80 6.92 3.93
N TYR A 64 -12.56 5.66 4.26
CA TYR A 64 -13.59 4.64 4.17
C TYR A 64 -14.69 4.93 5.21
N PRO A 65 -15.96 4.67 4.91
CA PRO A 65 -17.02 4.76 5.92
C PRO A 65 -16.69 3.84 7.10
N ASP A 66 -17.03 4.26 8.32
CA ASP A 66 -16.76 3.52 9.57
C ASP A 66 -17.39 2.10 9.63
N SER A 67 -18.21 1.75 8.63
CA SER A 67 -18.84 0.44 8.48
C SER A 67 -18.19 -0.38 7.36
N LEU A 68 -17.25 -1.25 7.73
CA LEU A 68 -16.81 -2.44 6.98
C LEU A 68 -16.76 -3.63 7.93
#